data_AF-A0A257JBS5-F1
#
_entry.id   AF-A0A257JBS5-F1
#
_cell.length_a   1.000
_cell.length_b   1.000
_cell.length_c   1.000
_cell.angle_alpha   90.00
_cell.angle_beta   90.00
_cell.angle_gamma   90.00
#
_symmetry.space_group_name_H-M   'P 1'
#
loop_
_entity.id
_entity.type
_entity.pdbx_description
1 polymer ?
#
loop_
_entity_poly.entity_id
_entity_poly.type
_entity_poly.pdbx_seq_one_letter_code
_entity_poly.pdbx_strand_id
1 'polypeptide(L)' 'MSFEPSPKVQALQAQLQAFMAQHIYPNEARHAEEAERLGPWAVHPVIDELKPLARAAGLWHL' A
#
# COMPACT_ATOMS: atom_id res chain seq x y z
N MET A 1 -17.77 4.89 27.37
CA MET A 1 -16.66 5.36 26.52
C MET A 1 -16.92 4.83 25.12
N SER A 2 -17.01 5.71 24.11
CA SER A 2 -17.16 5.28 22.72
C SER A 2 -15.78 4.95 22.17
N PHE A 3 -15.58 3.73 21.67
CA PHE A 3 -14.31 3.27 21.08
C PHE A 3 -14.22 3.56 19.59
N GLU A 4 -15.14 4.36 19.06
CA GLU A 4 -15.22 4.67 17.64
C GLU A 4 -14.06 5.57 17.20
N PRO A 5 -13.41 5.26 16.06
CA PRO A 5 -12.38 6.13 15.51
C PRO A 5 -12.95 7.50 15.15
N SER A 6 -12.13 8.55 15.21
CA SER A 6 -12.55 9.87 14.74
C SER A 6 -12.93 9.85 13.26
N PRO A 7 -13.79 10.76 12.78
CA PRO A 7 -14.17 10.83 11.36
C PRO A 7 -12.97 10.90 10.41
N LYS A 8 -11.87 11.56 10.84
CA LYS A 8 -10.61 11.61 10.09
C LYS A 8 -10.00 10.22 9.92
N VAL A 9 -9.97 9.41 10.98
CA VAL A 9 -9.42 8.05 10.95
C VAL A 9 -10.29 7.14 10.09
N GLN A 10 -11.62 7.26 10.19
CA GLN A 10 -12.54 6.47 9.37
C GLN A 10 -12.34 6.77 7.87
N ALA A 11 -12.19 8.05 7.50
CA ALA A 11 -11.91 8.45 6.13
C ALA A 11 -10.56 7.89 5.63
N LEU A 12 -9.51 7.97 6.46
CA LEU A 12 -8.20 7.41 6.11
C LEU A 12 -8.25 5.89 5.94
N GLN A 13 -8.98 5.18 6.80
CA GLN A 13 -9.15 3.74 6.71
C GLN A 13 -9.85 3.34 5.40
N ALA A 14 -10.89 4.07 5.00
CA ALA A 14 -11.58 3.83 3.74
C ALA A 14 -10.65 4.06 2.53
N GLN A 15 -9.87 5.16 2.54
CA GLN A 15 -8.89 5.44 1.50
C GLN A 15 -7.81 4.36 1.41
N LEU A 16 -7.28 3.92 2.56
CA LEU A 16 -6.29 2.85 2.63
C LEU A 16 -6.84 1.54 2.09
N GLN A 17 -8.04 1.13 2.52
CA GLN A 17 -8.67 -0.10 2.04
C GLN A 17 -8.89 -0.09 0.53
N ALA A 18 -9.36 1.03 -0.03
CA ALA A 18 -9.51 1.20 -1.47
C ALA A 18 -8.17 1.10 -2.21
N PHE A 19 -7.12 1.74 -1.69
CA PHE A 19 -5.77 1.66 -2.26
C PHE A 19 -5.21 0.24 -2.22
N MET A 20 -5.39 -0.47 -1.11
CA MET A 20 -4.97 -1.86 -0.96
C MET A 20 -5.64 -2.76 -2.01
N ALA A 21 -6.96 -2.62 -2.17
CA ALA A 21 -7.74 -3.39 -3.14
C ALA A 21 -7.34 -3.12 -4.60
N GLN A 22 -7.06 -1.86 -4.93
CA GLN A 22 -6.76 -1.46 -6.31
C GLN A 22 -5.30 -1.71 -6.70
N HIS A 23 -4.36 -1.61 -5.75
CA HIS A 23 -2.94 -1.54 -6.08
C HIS A 23 -2.07 -2.56 -5.33
N ILE A 24 -2.39 -2.92 -4.08
CA ILE A 24 -1.51 -3.80 -3.29
C ILE A 24 -1.86 -5.27 -3.53
N TYR A 25 -3.10 -5.70 -3.25
CA TYR A 25 -3.50 -7.10 -3.39
C TYR A 25 -3.31 -7.67 -4.80
N PRO A 26 -3.60 -6.93 -5.89
CA PRO A 26 -3.33 -7.44 -7.24
C PRO A 26 -1.84 -7.66 -7.54
N ASN A 27 -0.93 -7.01 -6.80
CA ASN A 27 0.51 -7.06 -7.02
C ASN A 27 1.25 -7.96 -6.03
N GLU A 28 0.57 -8.61 -5.07
CA GLU A 28 1.23 -9.48 -4.08
C GLU A 28 1.98 -10.65 -4.72
N ALA A 29 1.38 -11.31 -5.71
CA ALA A 29 2.01 -12.42 -6.42
C ALA A 29 3.28 -11.96 -7.17
N ARG A 30 3.20 -10.82 -7.86
CA ARG A 30 4.34 -10.22 -8.56
C ARG A 30 5.45 -9.84 -7.58
N HIS A 31 5.10 -9.26 -6.44
CA HIS A 31 6.07 -8.92 -5.40
C HIS A 31 6.80 -10.16 -4.87
N ALA A 32 6.09 -11.25 -4.62
CA ALA A 32 6.69 -12.51 -4.19
C ALA A 32 7.65 -13.09 -5.24
N GLU A 33 7.25 -13.10 -6.51
CA GLU A 33 8.09 -13.55 -7.63
C GLU A 33 9.35 -12.67 -7.78
N GLU A 34 9.20 -11.35 -7.72
CA GLU A 34 10.32 -10.41 -7.78
C GLU A 34 11.30 -10.62 -6.60
N ALA A 35 10.80 -10.87 -5.40
CA ALA A 35 11.62 -11.13 -4.22
C ALA A 35 12.44 -12.43 -4.36
N GLU A 36 11.83 -13.50 -4.87
CA GLU A 36 12.52 -14.77 -5.10
C GLU A 36 13.58 -14.64 -6.21
N ARG A 37 13.24 -13.93 -7.29
CA ARG A 37 14.11 -13.78 -8.47
C ARG A 37 15.28 -12.82 -8.26
N LEU A 38 15.07 -11.71 -7.57
CA LEU A 38 16.06 -10.65 -7.42
C LEU A 38 16.90 -10.78 -6.13
N GLY A 39 16.34 -11.47 -5.12
CA GLY A 39 17.01 -11.71 -3.85
C GLY A 39 16.81 -10.60 -2.81
N PRO A 40 17.26 -10.84 -1.56
CA PRO A 40 16.83 -10.10 -0.37
C PRO A 40 17.27 -8.63 -0.28
N TRP A 41 18.20 -8.18 -1.13
CA TRP A 41 18.76 -6.82 -1.12
C TRP A 41 18.40 -6.02 -2.37
N ALA A 42 17.58 -6.59 -3.25
CA ALA A 42 17.20 -5.93 -4.47
C ALA A 42 16.09 -4.91 -4.24
N VAL A 43 16.07 -3.88 -5.07
CA VAL A 43 14.92 -2.97 -5.15
C VAL A 43 13.89 -3.63 -6.05
N HIS A 44 12.71 -3.93 -5.51
CA HIS A 44 11.63 -4.57 -6.24
C HIS A 44 10.95 -3.55 -7.17
N PRO A 45 10.96 -3.74 -8.51
CA PRO A 45 10.34 -2.81 -9.46
C PRO A 45 8.89 -2.47 -9.11
N VAL A 46 8.09 -3.46 -8.68
CA VAL A 46 6.69 -3.24 -8.31
C VAL A 46 6.54 -2.23 -7.17
N ILE A 47 7.49 -2.20 -6.23
CA ILE A 47 7.46 -1.28 -5.09
C ILE A 47 7.77 0.16 -5.55
N ASP A 48 8.67 0.34 -6.49
CA ASP A 48 8.98 1.67 -7.05
C ASP A 48 7.85 2.21 -7.93
N GLU A 49 7.08 1.34 -8.59
CA GLU A 49 5.86 1.71 -9.31
C GLU A 49 4.72 2.13 -8.37
N LEU A 50 4.58 1.47 -7.21
CA LEU A 50 3.50 1.71 -6.25
C LEU A 50 3.71 2.95 -5.37
N LYS A 51 4.96 3.30 -5.03
CA LYS A 51 5.28 4.45 -4.15
C LYS A 51 4.72 5.79 -4.67
N PRO A 52 4.88 6.17 -5.96
CA PRO A 52 4.29 7.40 -6.49
C PRO A 52 2.76 7.42 -6.38
N LEU A 53 2.09 6.28 -6.57
CA LEU A 53 0.63 6.17 -6.44
C LEU A 53 0.18 6.42 -4.99
N ALA A 54 0.88 5.83 -4.01
CA ALA A 54 0.60 6.06 -2.60
C ALA A 54 0.79 7.54 -2.20
N ARG A 55 1.86 8.18 -2.70
CA ARG A 55 2.11 9.62 -2.50
C ARG A 55 1.01 10.48 -3.10
N ALA A 56 0.59 10.19 -4.34
CA ALA A 56 -0.50 10.90 -5.01
C ALA A 56 -1.85 10.72 -4.29
N ALA A 57 -2.09 9.56 -3.68
CA ALA A 57 -3.26 9.29 -2.86
C ALA A 57 -3.21 9.91 -1.45
N GLY A 58 -2.11 10.57 -1.08
CA GLY A 58 -1.91 11.11 0.27
C GLY A 58 -1.69 10.05 1.34
N LEU A 59 -1.41 8.80 0.95
CA LEU A 59 -1.16 7.66 1.83
C LEU A 59 0.34 7.49 2.14
N TRP A 60 1.03 8.62 2.37
CA TRP A 60 2.47 8.67 2.58
C TRP A 60 2.81 9.52 3.80
N HIS A 61 3.66 9.00 4.70
CA HIS A 61 3.94 9.61 6.01
C HIS A 61 2.67 9.85 6.87
N LEU A 62 1.74 8.90 6.82
CA LEU A 62 0.52 8.89 7.63
C LEU A 62 0.78 8.86 9.14
#